data_AF-A0A1Z4LTY7-F1
#
_entry.id   AF-A0A1Z4LTY7-F1
#
_cell.length_a   1.000
_cell.length_b   1.000
_cell.length_c   1.000
_cell.angle_alpha   90.00
_cell.angle_beta   90.00
_cell.angle_gamma   90.00
#
_symmetry.space_group_name_H-M   'P 1'
#
loop_
_entity.id
_entity.type
_entity.pdbx_description
1 polymer ?
#
loop_
_entity_poly.entity_id
_entity_poly.type
_entity_poly.pdbx_seq_one_letter_code
_entity_poly.pdbx_strand_id
1 'polypeptide(L)'
;MQKNETTFTIFCHGTDFHRDKNKNELISQLSMAMDGNEARIIQTGERTQNNPMTFALYSENPTYLICEGPGSEEVLAENSESRVHHAYPGKFNCIFNTEKSRRESQKLNPGLTLTGDKRYWFLGEKQTSEFQDDFMGNTPKVWRQIGRALGNGWDDNVYKAVWMLTHLKFEINQPIDTVNIVGWSRGAVTCLKIANKLFELFEDTLNVNIFSVDPVPGGYSKLICS
;
A
#
# COMPACT_ATOMS: atom_id res chain seq x y z
N MET A 1 22.69 2.31 -26.26
CA MET A 1 22.84 2.78 -24.87
C MET A 1 21.82 1.99 -24.06
N GLN A 2 22.28 1.07 -23.21
CA GLN A 2 21.39 0.19 -22.44
C GLN A 2 20.73 1.07 -21.36
N LYS A 3 19.40 1.19 -21.39
CA LYS A 3 18.66 1.90 -20.35
C LYS A 3 18.84 1.08 -19.07
N ASN A 4 19.45 1.66 -18.03
CA ASN A 4 19.47 1.02 -16.72
C ASN A 4 18.04 1.04 -16.20
N GLU A 5 17.38 -0.12 -16.25
CA GLU A 5 16.02 -0.27 -15.71
C GLU A 5 16.04 -0.02 -14.20
N THR A 6 15.17 0.86 -13.77
CA THR A 6 15.05 1.26 -12.37
C THR A 6 13.92 0.48 -11.71
N THR A 7 14.26 -0.26 -10.65
CA THR A 7 13.35 -1.20 -10.00
C THR A 7 12.93 -0.70 -8.62
N PHE A 8 11.63 -0.76 -8.34
CA PHE A 8 11.06 -0.54 -7.00
C PHE A 8 10.43 -1.83 -6.49
N THR A 9 10.60 -2.16 -5.21
CA THR A 9 10.08 -3.44 -4.65
C THR A 9 9.01 -3.22 -3.58
N ILE A 10 7.89 -3.94 -3.66
CA ILE A 10 6.83 -3.90 -2.65
C ILE A 10 6.78 -5.26 -1.94
N PHE A 11 6.92 -5.25 -0.62
CA PHE A 11 6.85 -6.42 0.25
C PHE A 11 5.50 -6.47 0.96
N CYS A 12 4.76 -7.57 0.82
CA CYS A 12 3.42 -7.73 1.39
C CYS A 12 3.36 -8.89 2.38
N HIS A 13 3.30 -8.58 3.68
CA HIS A 13 3.19 -9.61 4.73
C HIS A 13 1.83 -10.34 4.70
N GLY A 14 1.85 -11.59 5.17
CA GLY A 14 0.64 -12.40 5.39
C GLY A 14 -0.20 -11.93 6.58
N THR A 15 -1.41 -12.46 6.74
CA THR A 15 -2.28 -12.09 7.86
C THR A 15 -1.63 -12.37 9.21
N ASP A 16 -1.80 -11.44 10.16
CA ASP A 16 -1.17 -11.44 11.48
C ASP A 16 0.37 -11.28 11.49
N PHE A 17 0.99 -11.10 10.33
CA PHE A 17 2.41 -10.79 10.24
C PHE A 17 2.65 -9.31 9.98
N HIS A 18 3.74 -8.83 10.55
CA HIS A 18 4.33 -7.52 10.31
C HIS A 18 5.85 -7.66 10.41
N ARG A 19 6.58 -6.64 9.98
CA ARG A 19 8.06 -6.64 9.91
C ARG A 19 8.79 -7.11 11.18
N ASP A 20 8.23 -6.86 12.36
CA ASP A 20 8.85 -7.22 13.65
C ASP A 20 8.28 -8.52 14.25
N LYS A 21 7.27 -9.15 13.64
CA LYS A 21 6.56 -10.28 14.24
C LYS A 21 7.42 -11.52 14.34
N ASN A 22 8.11 -11.84 13.23
CA ASN A 22 8.90 -13.06 13.09
C ASN A 22 9.96 -12.86 12.01
N LYS A 23 11.23 -12.77 12.42
CA LYS A 23 12.37 -12.61 11.50
C LYS A 23 12.58 -13.77 10.53
N ASN A 24 11.98 -14.92 10.82
CA ASN A 24 12.04 -16.10 9.96
C ASN A 24 10.85 -16.20 9.00
N GLU A 25 9.93 -15.24 9.04
CA GLU A 25 8.88 -15.14 8.03
C GLU A 25 9.49 -14.65 6.70
N LEU A 26 9.01 -15.22 5.59
CA LEU A 26 9.60 -15.03 4.26
C LEU A 26 9.74 -13.55 3.88
N ILE A 27 8.68 -12.76 4.05
CA ILE A 27 8.67 -11.35 3.68
C ILE A 27 9.57 -10.52 4.60
N SER A 28 9.63 -10.86 5.89
CA SER A 28 10.57 -10.27 6.84
C SER A 28 12.02 -10.53 6.40
N GLN A 29 12.37 -11.77 6.05
CA GLN A 29 13.72 -12.10 5.56
C GLN A 29 14.07 -11.38 4.26
N LEU A 30 13.16 -11.39 3.28
CA LEU A 30 13.41 -10.76 1.98
C LEU A 30 13.52 -9.23 2.09
N SER A 31 12.68 -8.60 2.91
CA SER A 31 12.76 -7.15 3.13
C SER A 31 14.00 -6.75 3.95
N MET A 32 14.43 -7.55 4.92
CA MET A 32 15.68 -7.32 5.65
C MET A 32 16.93 -7.53 4.78
N ALA A 33 16.88 -8.43 3.81
CA ALA A 33 17.96 -8.68 2.87
C ALA A 33 18.03 -7.62 1.75
N MET A 34 17.01 -6.77 1.62
CA MET A 34 17.00 -5.69 0.63
C MET A 34 18.01 -4.62 1.04
N ASP A 35 19.05 -4.45 0.23
CA ASP A 35 19.97 -3.32 0.34
C ASP A 35 19.34 -2.09 -0.34
N GLY A 36 18.70 -1.23 0.45
CA GLY A 36 17.91 -0.12 -0.08
C GLY A 36 17.28 0.78 0.97
N ASN A 37 16.42 1.68 0.50
CA ASN A 37 15.74 2.67 1.34
C ASN A 37 14.23 2.45 1.32
N GLU A 38 13.60 2.26 2.50
CA GLU A 38 12.15 2.14 2.59
C GLU A 38 11.45 3.47 2.27
N ALA A 39 10.49 3.42 1.35
CA ALA A 39 9.53 4.47 1.10
C ALA A 39 8.60 4.61 2.32
N ARG A 40 8.76 5.73 3.03
CA ARG A 40 7.94 6.05 4.20
C ARG A 40 7.39 7.46 4.07
N ILE A 41 6.11 7.61 4.41
CA ILE A 41 5.46 8.90 4.53
C ILE A 41 5.53 9.30 6.00
N ILE A 42 6.02 10.51 6.26
CA ILE A 42 5.97 11.12 7.59
C ILE A 42 5.07 12.33 7.55
N GLN A 43 4.29 12.50 8.62
CA GLN A 43 3.54 13.72 8.82
C GLN A 43 4.50 14.82 9.29
N THR A 44 4.55 15.93 8.55
CA THR A 44 5.47 17.04 8.81
C THR A 44 4.84 18.20 9.57
N GLY A 45 3.54 18.13 9.85
CA GLY A 45 2.81 19.15 10.59
C GLY A 45 1.33 18.82 10.82
N GLU A 46 0.61 19.75 11.45
CA GLU A 46 -0.83 19.65 11.65
C GLU A 46 -1.61 19.99 10.38
N ARG A 47 -2.60 19.17 10.06
CA ARG A 47 -3.50 19.42 8.94
C ARG A 47 -4.31 20.67 9.21
N THR A 48 -4.23 21.65 8.31
CA THR A 48 -5.06 22.86 8.36
C THR A 48 -5.83 23.02 7.05
N GLN A 49 -6.80 23.94 7.00
CA GLN A 49 -7.46 24.28 5.73
C GLN A 49 -6.45 24.77 4.67
N ASN A 50 -5.40 25.45 5.09
CA ASN A 50 -4.37 26.03 4.21
C ASN A 50 -3.24 25.05 3.90
N ASN A 51 -3.07 24.00 4.70
CA ASN A 51 -2.14 22.91 4.46
C ASN A 51 -2.83 21.57 4.72
N PRO A 52 -3.68 21.12 3.78
CA PRO A 52 -4.47 19.91 3.95
C PRO A 52 -3.65 18.62 3.83
N MET A 53 -2.39 18.72 3.40
CA MET A 53 -1.51 17.61 2.99
C MET A 53 -0.10 17.78 3.61
N THR A 54 -0.02 17.82 4.95
CA THR A 54 1.22 17.98 5.72
C THR A 54 2.03 16.69 5.82
N PHE A 55 2.55 16.19 4.71
CA PHE A 55 3.43 15.02 4.71
C PHE A 55 4.67 15.22 3.83
N ALA A 56 5.68 14.40 4.09
CA ALA A 56 6.86 14.29 3.26
C ALA A 56 7.33 12.83 3.18
N LEU A 57 8.15 12.53 2.18
CA LEU A 57 8.92 11.29 2.17
C LEU A 57 10.03 11.38 3.21
N TYR A 58 10.18 10.31 3.98
CA TYR A 58 11.26 10.20 4.97
C TYR A 58 12.61 9.93 4.31
N SER A 59 12.63 9.07 3.30
CA SER A 59 13.86 8.55 2.70
C SER A 59 14.17 9.25 1.40
N GLU A 60 15.44 9.63 1.21
CA GLU A 60 15.95 10.06 -0.08
C GLU A 60 16.08 8.84 -1.01
N ASN A 61 15.52 8.92 -2.22
CA ASN A 61 15.56 7.86 -3.24
C ASN A 61 15.09 6.48 -2.72
N PRO A 62 13.83 6.34 -2.29
CA PRO A 62 13.34 5.08 -1.78
C PRO A 62 13.30 4.01 -2.87
N THR A 63 13.68 2.78 -2.51
CA THR A 63 13.75 1.64 -3.44
C THR A 63 12.77 0.52 -3.11
N TYR A 64 12.15 0.55 -1.93
CA TYR A 64 11.15 -0.44 -1.56
C TYR A 64 10.04 0.08 -0.65
N LEU A 65 8.93 -0.64 -0.54
CA LEU A 65 7.82 -0.36 0.36
C LEU A 65 7.46 -1.64 1.12
N ILE A 66 7.19 -1.53 2.42
CA ILE A 66 6.63 -2.62 3.22
C ILE A 66 5.14 -2.36 3.50
N CYS A 67 4.34 -3.40 3.23
CA CYS A 67 2.91 -3.48 3.46
C CYS A 67 2.66 -4.52 4.55
N GLU A 68 2.22 -4.06 5.73
CA GLU A 68 1.95 -4.94 6.87
C GLU A 68 0.73 -5.83 6.61
N GLY A 69 0.68 -6.98 7.27
CA GLY A 69 -0.38 -7.95 7.11
C GLY A 69 -1.69 -7.50 7.76
N PRO A 70 -2.86 -7.79 7.15
CA PRO A 70 -4.15 -7.58 7.80
C PRO A 70 -4.23 -8.36 9.11
N GLY A 71 -4.75 -7.73 10.16
CA GLY A 71 -4.85 -8.35 11.49
C GLY A 71 -3.55 -8.37 12.30
N SER A 72 -2.44 -7.81 11.79
CA SER A 72 -1.24 -7.59 12.61
C SER A 72 -1.53 -6.73 13.84
N GLU A 73 -0.66 -6.80 14.84
CA GLU A 73 -0.67 -5.84 15.95
C GLU A 73 -0.03 -4.51 15.52
N GLU A 74 -0.34 -3.46 16.27
CA GLU A 74 0.42 -2.21 16.16
C GLU A 74 1.69 -2.33 16.99
N VAL A 75 2.78 -1.81 16.44
CA VAL A 75 4.06 -1.71 17.13
C VAL A 75 4.53 -0.26 17.04
N LEU A 76 4.64 0.39 18.20
CA LEU A 76 5.16 1.75 18.32
C LEU A 76 6.65 1.78 17.93
N ALA A 77 7.13 2.93 17.43
CA ALA A 77 8.51 3.08 16.97
C ALA A 77 9.55 2.71 18.04
N GLU A 78 9.28 3.01 19.32
CA GLU A 78 10.16 2.66 20.44
C GLU A 78 10.29 1.13 20.69
N ASN A 79 9.30 0.36 20.24
CA ASN A 79 9.21 -1.08 20.42
C ASN A 79 9.52 -1.85 19.12
N SER A 80 9.74 -1.15 18.01
CA SER A 80 10.07 -1.73 16.71
C SER A 80 11.58 -1.84 16.56
N GLU A 81 12.08 -2.96 16.04
CA GLU A 81 13.52 -3.09 15.77
C GLU A 81 13.95 -2.16 14.64
N SER A 82 13.05 -1.93 13.67
CA SER A 82 13.25 -0.95 12.59
C SER A 82 13.10 0.51 13.05
N ARG A 83 12.71 0.75 14.31
CA ARG A 83 12.35 2.07 14.86
C ARG A 83 11.25 2.78 14.07
N VAL A 84 10.37 2.00 13.43
CA VAL A 84 9.25 2.51 12.63
C VAL A 84 7.95 2.16 13.34
N HIS A 85 7.12 3.17 13.59
CA HIS A 85 5.73 2.91 13.98
C HIS A 85 5.00 2.30 12.79
N HIS A 86 4.46 1.11 12.97
CA HIS A 86 3.66 0.44 11.96
C HIS A 86 2.48 -0.27 12.62
N ALA A 87 1.39 -0.35 11.87
CA ALA A 87 0.16 -0.95 12.33
C ALA A 87 -0.51 -1.69 11.17
N TYR A 88 -1.49 -2.52 11.54
CA TYR A 88 -2.26 -3.25 10.56
C TYR A 88 -3.03 -2.32 9.59
N PRO A 89 -3.16 -2.75 8.32
CA PRO A 89 -4.03 -2.10 7.36
C PRO A 89 -5.46 -2.01 7.88
N GLY A 90 -6.11 -0.85 7.78
CA GLY A 90 -7.45 -0.58 8.30
C GLY A 90 -7.48 0.19 9.61
N LYS A 91 -6.34 0.38 10.30
CA LYS A 91 -6.27 1.18 11.53
C LYS A 91 -6.10 2.67 11.23
N PHE A 92 -5.10 3.02 10.43
CA PHE A 92 -4.77 4.39 10.07
C PHE A 92 -5.02 4.61 8.58
N ASN A 93 -5.37 5.84 8.20
CA ASN A 93 -5.25 6.23 6.81
C ASN A 93 -3.76 6.27 6.44
N CYS A 94 -3.36 5.53 5.41
CA CYS A 94 -1.96 5.38 5.05
C CYS A 94 -1.30 6.65 4.50
N ILE A 95 -2.08 7.67 4.14
CA ILE A 95 -1.59 8.98 3.67
C ILE A 95 -1.54 9.96 4.85
N PHE A 96 -2.65 10.10 5.58
CA PHE A 96 -2.76 11.10 6.64
C PHE A 96 -2.16 10.65 7.97
N ASN A 97 -1.85 9.36 8.11
CA ASN A 97 -1.47 8.74 9.37
C ASN A 97 -2.45 9.03 10.52
N THR A 98 -3.72 9.27 10.20
CA THR A 98 -4.80 9.53 11.15
C THR A 98 -5.59 8.26 11.41
N GLU A 99 -5.99 8.02 12.67
CA GLU A 99 -6.77 6.83 13.00
C GLU A 99 -8.15 6.90 12.33
N LYS A 100 -8.54 5.82 11.66
CA LYS A 100 -9.85 5.69 11.03
C LYS A 100 -10.92 5.50 12.11
N SER A 101 -11.80 6.47 12.28
CA SER A 101 -12.99 6.32 13.11
C SER A 101 -14.13 5.64 12.34
N ARG A 102 -15.05 4.96 13.03
CA ARG A 102 -16.19 4.22 12.43
C ARG A 102 -17.14 5.11 11.61
N ARG A 103 -17.07 6.44 11.75
CA ARG A 103 -17.90 7.43 11.05
C ARG A 103 -17.12 8.40 10.16
N GLU A 104 -15.78 8.42 10.24
CA GLU A 104 -14.94 9.40 9.52
C GLU A 104 -13.86 8.77 8.64
N SER A 105 -13.79 7.44 8.56
CA SER A 105 -12.91 6.74 7.62
C SER A 105 -13.09 7.20 6.18
N GLN A 106 -14.31 7.61 5.81
CA GLN A 106 -14.66 8.16 4.49
C GLN A 106 -14.40 9.67 4.36
N LYS A 107 -14.38 10.44 5.46
CA LYS A 107 -14.24 11.91 5.43
C LYS A 107 -12.79 12.39 5.26
N LEU A 108 -11.84 11.49 5.48
CA LEU A 108 -10.42 11.81 5.42
C LEU A 108 -9.85 11.70 4.02
N ASN A 109 -10.57 11.14 3.05
CA ASN A 109 -10.15 11.16 1.65
C ASN A 109 -10.26 12.60 1.15
N PRO A 110 -9.15 13.33 0.93
CA PRO A 110 -9.23 14.52 0.13
C PRO A 110 -9.72 14.03 -1.23
N GLY A 111 -10.71 14.71 -1.80
CA GLY A 111 -10.63 14.85 -3.25
C GLY A 111 -9.21 15.36 -3.50
N LEU A 112 -8.37 14.54 -4.11
CA LEU A 112 -6.99 14.87 -4.47
C LEU A 112 -7.08 15.90 -5.60
N THR A 113 -7.51 17.12 -5.26
CA THR A 113 -7.58 18.26 -6.15
C THR A 113 -6.26 18.99 -6.05
N LEU A 114 -5.42 18.80 -7.06
CA LEU A 114 -4.33 19.74 -7.36
C LEU A 114 -4.72 20.50 -8.62
N THR A 115 -4.71 21.83 -8.50
CA THR A 115 -4.93 22.79 -9.58
C THR A 115 -3.78 22.73 -10.57
N GLY A 116 -4.07 22.36 -11.80
CA GLY A 116 -3.12 22.37 -12.92
C GLY A 116 -3.67 21.55 -14.08
N ASP A 117 -3.69 22.14 -15.27
CA ASP A 117 -4.32 21.50 -16.43
C ASP A 117 -3.58 20.23 -16.86
N LYS A 118 -4.38 19.16 -16.94
CA LYS A 118 -4.06 17.75 -17.16
C LYS A 118 -3.44 17.06 -15.95
N ARG A 119 -4.07 15.93 -15.55
CA ARG A 119 -3.51 14.86 -14.70
C ARG A 119 -3.78 15.08 -13.23
N TYR A 120 -4.82 14.44 -12.72
CA TYR A 120 -4.83 13.53 -11.57
C TYR A 120 -6.26 12.96 -11.50
N TRP A 121 -6.39 11.64 -11.34
CA TRP A 121 -7.62 10.81 -11.25
C TRP A 121 -8.37 10.37 -12.53
N PHE A 122 -8.13 10.92 -13.72
CA PHE A 122 -9.03 10.66 -14.87
C PHE A 122 -8.28 10.33 -16.18
N LEU A 123 -8.07 9.05 -16.47
CA LEU A 123 -7.98 8.59 -17.85
C LEU A 123 -9.41 8.36 -18.37
N GLY A 124 -9.98 9.44 -18.92
CA GLY A 124 -11.11 9.39 -19.85
C GLY A 124 -12.48 9.10 -19.25
N GLU A 125 -13.49 9.40 -20.06
CA GLU A 125 -14.92 9.16 -19.84
C GLU A 125 -15.30 7.66 -19.74
N LYS A 126 -14.51 6.84 -19.04
CA LYS A 126 -14.91 5.47 -18.74
C LYS A 126 -15.76 5.48 -17.47
N GLN A 127 -16.97 4.95 -17.57
CA GLN A 127 -17.79 4.63 -16.40
C GLN A 127 -16.93 3.89 -15.37
N THR A 128 -16.96 4.34 -14.13
CA THR A 128 -16.27 3.65 -13.05
C THR A 128 -16.93 2.28 -12.85
N SER A 129 -16.15 1.21 -12.74
CA SER A 129 -16.70 -0.09 -12.35
C SER A 129 -16.99 -0.10 -10.84
N GLU A 130 -17.89 -0.96 -10.36
CA GLU A 130 -18.17 -1.12 -8.91
C GLU A 130 -16.88 -1.35 -8.09
N PHE A 131 -15.87 -1.98 -8.70
CA PHE A 131 -14.55 -2.18 -8.10
C PHE A 131 -13.76 -0.87 -7.87
N GLN A 132 -13.98 0.16 -8.69
CA GLN A 132 -13.29 1.45 -8.57
C GLN A 132 -13.89 2.33 -7.46
N ASP A 133 -15.21 2.27 -7.25
CA ASP A 133 -15.90 3.05 -6.20
C ASP A 133 -15.64 2.48 -4.79
N ASP A 134 -15.42 1.17 -4.65
CA ASP A 134 -15.01 0.53 -3.39
C ASP A 134 -13.54 0.81 -3.02
N PHE A 135 -12.73 1.27 -3.99
CA PHE A 135 -11.27 1.36 -3.90
C PHE A 135 -10.74 2.75 -3.48
N MET A 136 -11.25 3.34 -2.40
CA MET A 136 -10.65 4.57 -1.83
C MET A 136 -9.92 4.34 -0.51
N GLY A 137 -9.28 3.18 -0.31
CA GLY A 137 -8.75 2.82 1.02
C GLY A 137 -9.88 2.85 2.07
N ASN A 138 -11.09 2.52 1.63
CA ASN A 138 -12.33 2.69 2.36
C ASN A 138 -12.60 1.54 3.32
N THR A 139 -11.62 0.65 3.57
CA THR A 139 -11.82 -0.46 4.49
C THR A 139 -12.27 0.12 5.84
N PRO A 140 -13.53 -0.15 6.28
CA PRO A 140 -14.03 0.34 7.56
C PRO A 140 -13.14 -0.22 8.66
N LYS A 141 -12.96 0.53 9.77
CA LYS A 141 -12.11 0.14 10.92
C LYS A 141 -12.13 -1.38 11.12
N VAL A 142 -11.04 -2.03 10.75
CA VAL A 142 -10.94 -3.49 10.81
C VAL A 142 -10.58 -3.87 12.23
N TRP A 143 -11.47 -4.60 12.91
CA TRP A 143 -11.07 -5.31 14.11
C TRP A 143 -10.11 -6.44 13.73
N ARG A 144 -9.05 -6.65 14.52
CA ARG A 144 -8.03 -7.68 14.27
C ARG A 144 -8.62 -9.04 13.87
N GLN A 145 -9.69 -9.44 14.55
CA GLN A 145 -10.42 -10.69 14.29
C GLN A 145 -11.13 -10.71 12.92
N ILE A 146 -11.64 -9.57 12.44
CA ILE A 146 -12.29 -9.43 11.13
C ILE A 146 -11.23 -9.46 10.01
N GLY A 147 -10.08 -8.80 10.23
CA GLY A 147 -8.93 -8.89 9.32
C GLY A 147 -8.45 -10.35 9.18
N ARG A 148 -8.42 -11.09 10.30
CA ARG A 148 -8.13 -12.54 10.33
C ARG A 148 -9.19 -13.38 9.61
N ALA A 149 -10.47 -13.14 9.85
CA ALA A 149 -11.54 -13.98 9.29
C ALA A 149 -11.84 -13.71 7.81
N LEU A 150 -11.92 -12.43 7.43
CA LEU A 150 -12.44 -12.02 6.12
C LEU A 150 -11.38 -11.43 5.17
N GLY A 151 -10.18 -11.12 5.68
CA GLY A 151 -9.15 -10.49 4.86
C GLY A 151 -9.34 -8.98 4.67
N ASN A 152 -10.27 -8.37 5.39
CA ASN A 152 -10.49 -6.92 5.35
C ASN A 152 -9.19 -6.19 5.73
N GLY A 153 -8.78 -5.23 4.90
CA GLY A 153 -7.57 -4.41 5.09
C GLY A 153 -6.61 -4.43 3.90
N TRP A 154 -6.74 -5.38 2.95
CA TRP A 154 -5.88 -5.38 1.76
C TRP A 154 -5.96 -4.10 0.95
N ASP A 155 -7.15 -3.53 0.83
CA ASP A 155 -7.36 -2.36 -0.02
C ASP A 155 -6.58 -1.13 0.48
N ASP A 156 -6.29 -1.06 1.78
CA ASP A 156 -5.41 -0.03 2.35
C ASP A 156 -3.95 -0.20 1.90
N ASN A 157 -3.45 -1.44 1.84
CA ASN A 157 -2.12 -1.72 1.30
C ASN A 157 -2.04 -1.41 -0.19
N VAL A 158 -3.08 -1.74 -0.95
CA VAL A 158 -3.14 -1.44 -2.38
C VAL A 158 -3.17 0.07 -2.59
N TYR A 159 -3.99 0.78 -1.82
CA TYR A 159 -4.06 2.25 -1.87
C TYR A 159 -2.73 2.90 -1.49
N LYS A 160 -2.08 2.43 -0.41
CA LYS A 160 -0.73 2.87 0.00
C LYS A 160 0.28 2.69 -1.13
N ALA A 161 0.33 1.50 -1.74
CA ALA A 161 1.29 1.17 -2.79
C ALA A 161 1.11 2.05 -4.04
N VAL A 162 -0.13 2.17 -4.50
CA VAL A 162 -0.49 2.97 -5.68
C VAL A 162 -0.20 4.44 -5.46
N TRP A 163 -0.63 4.98 -4.32
CA TRP A 163 -0.40 6.37 -3.98
C TRP A 163 1.10 6.67 -3.91
N MET A 164 1.86 5.80 -3.25
CA MET A 164 3.32 5.94 -3.14
C MET A 164 3.96 5.95 -4.53
N LEU A 165 3.68 4.97 -5.38
CA LEU A 165 4.27 4.90 -6.71
C LEU A 165 3.89 6.10 -7.59
N THR A 166 2.66 6.59 -7.48
CA THR A 166 2.20 7.79 -8.19
C THR A 166 3.01 9.02 -7.77
N HIS A 167 3.17 9.23 -6.47
CA HIS A 167 3.94 10.34 -5.93
C HIS A 167 5.43 10.22 -6.30
N LEU A 168 6.02 9.03 -6.16
CA LEU A 168 7.40 8.76 -6.54
C LEU A 168 7.64 9.04 -8.03
N LYS A 169 6.78 8.56 -8.93
CA LYS A 169 7.01 8.67 -10.37
C LYS A 169 6.71 10.07 -10.92
N PHE A 170 5.67 10.75 -10.42
CA PHE A 170 5.20 11.99 -11.04
C PHE A 170 5.52 13.26 -10.27
N GLU A 171 5.52 13.24 -8.93
CA GLU A 171 5.78 14.45 -8.14
C GLU A 171 7.26 14.65 -7.90
N ILE A 172 7.99 13.60 -7.49
CA ILE A 172 9.44 13.67 -7.31
C ILE A 172 10.23 13.25 -8.56
N ASN A 173 9.52 12.84 -9.63
CA ASN A 173 10.11 12.43 -10.91
C ASN A 173 11.16 11.30 -10.77
N GLN A 174 10.95 10.36 -9.86
CA GLN A 174 11.83 9.22 -9.69
C GLN A 174 11.69 8.28 -10.89
N PRO A 175 12.80 7.89 -11.55
CA PRO A 175 12.75 6.89 -12.60
C PRO A 175 12.40 5.55 -11.95
N ILE A 176 11.21 5.03 -12.26
CA ILE A 176 10.75 3.69 -11.89
C ILE A 176 10.17 3.07 -13.16
N ASP A 177 10.87 2.07 -13.69
CA ASP A 177 10.48 1.33 -14.90
C ASP A 177 9.81 -0.01 -14.55
N THR A 178 10.25 -0.62 -13.44
CA THR A 178 9.82 -1.95 -13.02
C THR A 178 9.42 -1.94 -11.55
N VAL A 179 8.32 -2.61 -11.22
CA VAL A 179 7.89 -2.88 -9.85
C VAL A 179 7.87 -4.38 -9.59
N ASN A 180 8.68 -4.82 -8.62
CA ASN A 180 8.61 -6.16 -8.09
C ASN A 180 7.62 -6.17 -6.92
N ILE A 181 6.69 -7.13 -6.90
CA ILE A 181 5.73 -7.28 -5.81
C ILE A 181 5.89 -8.68 -5.23
N VAL A 182 6.28 -8.74 -3.96
CA VAL A 182 6.62 -9.97 -3.25
C VAL A 182 5.64 -10.16 -2.10
N GLY A 183 5.01 -11.33 -2.00
CA GLY A 183 4.05 -11.58 -0.93
C GLY A 183 3.87 -13.04 -0.58
N TRP A 184 3.44 -13.29 0.66
CA TRP A 184 3.17 -14.62 1.20
C TRP A 184 1.76 -14.70 1.80
N SER A 185 1.10 -15.87 1.69
CA SER A 185 -0.23 -16.10 2.24
C SER A 185 -1.25 -15.09 1.69
N ARG A 186 -1.92 -14.33 2.54
CA ARG A 186 -2.78 -13.21 2.11
C ARG A 186 -2.03 -12.01 1.55
N GLY A 187 -0.74 -11.89 1.84
CA GLY A 187 0.16 -10.95 1.17
C GLY A 187 0.25 -11.23 -0.33
N ALA A 188 0.25 -12.50 -0.73
CA ALA A 188 0.24 -12.89 -2.15
C ALA A 188 -1.06 -12.48 -2.88
N VAL A 189 -2.21 -12.50 -2.20
CA VAL A 189 -3.47 -11.94 -2.73
C VAL A 189 -3.37 -10.41 -2.86
N THR A 190 -2.74 -9.75 -1.89
CA THR A 190 -2.47 -8.31 -1.95
C THR A 190 -1.58 -7.97 -3.17
N CYS A 191 -0.60 -8.80 -3.51
CA CYS A 191 0.23 -8.61 -4.70
C CYS A 191 -0.60 -8.54 -5.98
N LEU A 192 -1.55 -9.48 -6.15
CA LEU A 192 -2.42 -9.53 -7.33
C LEU A 192 -3.31 -8.28 -7.42
N LYS A 193 -3.85 -7.80 -6.30
CA LYS A 193 -4.64 -6.57 -6.24
C LYS A 193 -3.80 -5.34 -6.60
N ILE A 194 -2.58 -5.24 -6.08
CA ILE A 194 -1.63 -4.16 -6.44
C ILE A 194 -1.33 -4.20 -7.93
N ALA A 195 -0.95 -5.37 -8.48
CA ALA A 195 -0.61 -5.50 -9.88
C ALA A 195 -1.74 -5.07 -10.82
N ASN A 196 -2.97 -5.53 -10.57
CA ASN A 196 -4.13 -5.12 -11.35
C ASN A 196 -4.34 -3.61 -11.28
N LYS A 197 -4.21 -3.01 -10.08
CA LYS A 197 -4.42 -1.58 -9.91
C LYS A 197 -3.30 -0.74 -10.55
N LEU A 198 -2.06 -1.22 -10.53
CA LEU A 198 -0.97 -0.58 -11.24
C LEU A 198 -1.20 -0.64 -12.75
N PHE A 199 -1.68 -1.75 -13.30
CA PHE A 199 -2.03 -1.85 -14.71
C PHE A 199 -3.17 -0.88 -15.09
N GLU A 200 -4.20 -0.73 -14.25
CA GLU A 200 -5.27 0.25 -14.51
C GLU A 200 -4.77 1.70 -14.58
N LEU A 201 -3.72 2.05 -13.83
CA LEU A 201 -3.26 3.43 -13.66
C LEU A 201 -2.07 3.79 -14.55
N PHE A 202 -1.16 2.84 -14.73
CA PHE A 202 0.09 3.01 -15.46
C PHE A 202 0.08 2.28 -16.79
N GLU A 203 -0.94 1.45 -17.08
CA GLU A 203 -1.05 0.64 -18.29
C GLU A 203 0.26 -0.11 -18.60
N ASP A 204 0.86 0.15 -19.74
CA ASP A 204 2.11 -0.45 -20.22
C ASP A 204 3.37 0.38 -19.85
N THR A 205 3.22 1.48 -19.11
CA THR A 205 4.34 2.36 -18.75
C THR A 205 5.21 1.84 -17.61
N LEU A 206 4.80 0.73 -16.97
CA LEU A 206 5.47 0.14 -15.83
C LEU A 206 5.41 -1.40 -15.92
N ASN A 207 6.58 -2.04 -15.88
CA ASN A 207 6.67 -3.50 -15.83
C ASN A 207 6.36 -3.98 -14.42
N VAL A 208 5.50 -4.99 -14.26
CA VAL A 208 5.17 -5.56 -12.95
C VAL A 208 5.60 -7.02 -12.90
N ASN A 209 6.48 -7.36 -11.95
CA ASN A 209 6.86 -8.74 -11.63
C ASN A 209 6.20 -9.15 -10.32
N ILE A 210 5.65 -10.37 -10.25
CA ILE A 210 5.01 -10.88 -9.04
C ILE A 210 5.74 -12.13 -8.56
N PHE A 211 6.18 -12.11 -7.30
CA PHE A 211 6.66 -13.29 -6.58
C PHE A 211 5.72 -13.57 -5.40
N SER A 212 4.75 -14.45 -5.63
CA SER A 212 3.68 -14.75 -4.69
C SER A 212 3.76 -16.19 -4.22
N VAL A 213 3.85 -16.39 -2.90
CA VAL A 213 3.96 -17.72 -2.28
C VAL A 213 2.67 -18.05 -1.52
N ASP A 214 2.08 -19.20 -1.83
CA ASP A 214 0.93 -19.79 -1.13
C ASP A 214 -0.26 -18.81 -0.97
N PRO A 215 -0.88 -18.32 -2.06
CA PRO A 215 -1.96 -17.34 -1.96
C PRO A 215 -3.20 -17.92 -1.28
N VAL A 216 -3.61 -17.31 -0.17
CA VAL A 216 -4.83 -17.70 0.57
C VAL A 216 -5.88 -16.58 0.47
N PRO A 217 -6.97 -16.72 -0.30
CA PRO A 217 -8.06 -15.77 -0.27
C PRO A 217 -8.78 -15.80 1.10
N GLY A 218 -9.27 -14.65 1.54
CA GLY A 218 -10.01 -14.48 2.79
C GLY A 218 -11.50 -14.76 2.62
N GLY A 219 -12.17 -15.18 3.71
CA GLY A 219 -13.56 -15.65 3.69
C GLY A 219 -13.72 -17.05 3.09
N TYR A 220 -14.71 -17.83 3.56
CA TYR A 220 -15.03 -19.15 3.01
C TYR A 220 -15.07 -19.08 1.49
N SER A 221 -14.15 -19.76 0.83
CA SER A 221 -14.21 -20.01 -0.60
C SER A 221 -15.57 -20.65 -0.89
N LYS A 222 -16.55 -19.84 -1.34
CA LYS A 222 -17.58 -20.38 -2.21
C LYS A 222 -16.79 -20.93 -3.39
N LEU A 223 -16.76 -22.25 -3.49
CA LEU A 223 -16.33 -22.97 -4.67
C LEU A 223 -16.97 -22.30 -5.88
N ILE A 224 -16.20 -21.49 -6.62
CA ILE A 224 -16.56 -21.13 -7.99
C ILE A 224 -16.00 -22.27 -8.84
N CYS A 225 -16.69 -23.38 -8.75
CA CYS A 225 -16.69 -24.51 -9.68
C CYS A 225 -18.12 -25.04 -9.68
N SER A 226 -18.98 -24.34 -10.41
CA SER A 226 -20.28 -24.84 -10.90
C SER A 226 -20.67 -24.01 -12.11
#